data_AF-A0A9E0H9U8-F1
#
_entry.id   AF-A0A9E0H9U8-F1
#
_cell.length_a   1.000
_cell.length_b   1.000
_cell.length_c   1.000
_cell.angle_alpha   90.00
_cell.angle_beta   90.00
_cell.angle_gamma   90.00
#
_symmetry.space_group_name_H-M   'P 1'
#
loop_
_entity.id
_entity.type
_entity.pdbx_description
1 polymer ?
#
loop_
_entity_poly.entity_id
_entity_poly.type
_entity_poly.pdbx_seq_one_letter_code
_entity_poly.pdbx_strand_id
1 'polypeptide(L)'
;MKRNILAITGALALAACVESPDLGTEVAAVKNGGGFDCDVLGCSSNSAWLGPFEFHELDETRQQANLEGLRITSFKKNGLDYEVDVTNASLVARRYWMGIPFTLSGANLVGSTMTVQGHGRTFEILFLAHFLQPLWQEKQLGQSVDAFDLRWYEEATGTARQPVCKNPPQGKDGDPLWTSNMEAIFYTGDRYRRDTLEVIASNPREAGPWFNIACAGNVLAKLAMNRHTHATRGPTVTTWQQRQAMLKMYTSDVCGTGDAFTVSGTPLKWESKWGWESPTYYATPEALWNEEGALCLGTHRLNKTPDDMDSQIATACAAVGRTLEPCSSYVPSTTAYLATHSAAAVDP
;
A
#
# COMPACT_ATOMS: atom_id res chain seq x y z
N MET A 1 -71.21 5.51 -40.34
CA MET A 1 -69.98 5.86 -41.06
C MET A 1 -69.21 6.89 -40.23
N LYS A 2 -67.95 6.57 -39.85
CA LYS A 2 -66.84 7.49 -39.45
C LYS A 2 -67.04 8.32 -38.16
N ARG A 3 -66.07 8.51 -37.27
CA ARG A 3 -64.77 7.91 -36.90
C ARG A 3 -64.49 8.56 -35.53
N ASN A 4 -64.39 7.79 -34.45
CA ASN A 4 -64.12 8.34 -33.11
C ASN A 4 -62.65 8.76 -33.01
N ILE A 5 -62.44 10.01 -32.61
CA ILE A 5 -61.13 10.57 -32.30
C ILE A 5 -60.77 10.11 -30.88
N LEU A 6 -59.73 9.29 -30.78
CA LEU A 6 -59.10 8.88 -29.54
C LEU A 6 -58.17 10.02 -29.09
N ALA A 7 -58.47 10.68 -27.98
CA ALA A 7 -57.53 11.52 -27.26
C ALA A 7 -56.91 10.66 -26.15
N ILE A 8 -55.71 10.14 -26.38
CA ILE A 8 -54.90 9.47 -25.35
C ILE A 8 -54.23 10.57 -24.54
N THR A 9 -54.67 10.75 -23.30
CA THR A 9 -53.94 11.47 -22.26
C THR A 9 -52.62 10.75 -21.99
N GLY A 10 -51.51 11.39 -22.37
CA GLY A 10 -50.17 10.93 -22.04
C GLY A 10 -49.90 11.08 -20.54
N ALA A 11 -49.62 9.95 -19.88
CA ALA A 11 -49.05 9.94 -18.55
C ALA A 11 -47.55 10.31 -18.67
N LEU A 12 -47.13 11.42 -18.05
CA LEU A 12 -45.73 11.68 -17.80
C LEU A 12 -45.22 10.65 -16.79
N ALA A 13 -44.49 9.65 -17.27
CA ALA A 13 -43.62 8.86 -16.42
C ALA A 13 -42.41 9.72 -16.09
N LEU A 14 -42.32 10.17 -14.84
CA LEU A 14 -41.08 10.68 -14.25
C LEU A 14 -40.11 9.50 -14.16
N ALA A 15 -39.33 9.30 -15.22
CA ALA A 15 -38.12 8.50 -15.14
C ALA A 15 -37.14 9.27 -14.25
N ALA A 16 -37.11 8.92 -12.97
CA ALA A 16 -35.96 9.24 -12.13
C ALA A 16 -34.77 8.51 -12.75
N CYS A 17 -33.89 9.26 -13.41
CA CYS A 17 -32.56 8.80 -13.75
C CYS A 17 -31.88 8.47 -12.41
N VAL A 18 -31.90 7.19 -12.03
CA VAL A 18 -30.87 6.67 -11.15
C VAL A 18 -29.59 6.81 -11.95
N GLU A 19 -28.79 7.81 -11.60
CA GLU A 19 -27.39 7.86 -12.00
C GLU A 19 -26.79 6.50 -11.61
N SER A 20 -26.58 5.64 -12.61
CA SER A 20 -25.61 4.56 -12.46
C SER A 20 -24.34 5.22 -11.94
N PRO A 21 -23.70 4.71 -10.88
CA PRO A 21 -22.36 5.15 -10.55
C PRO A 21 -21.53 4.88 -11.80
N ASP A 22 -21.13 5.96 -12.48
CA ASP A 22 -20.18 5.86 -13.58
C ASP A 22 -19.00 5.06 -13.05
N LEU A 23 -18.75 3.95 -13.75
CA LEU A 23 -17.57 3.12 -13.58
C LEU A 23 -16.37 4.04 -13.41
N GLY A 24 -15.61 3.84 -12.33
CA GLY A 24 -14.43 4.63 -12.03
C GLY A 24 -13.67 4.90 -13.31
N THR A 25 -13.58 6.19 -13.66
CA THR A 25 -12.76 6.67 -14.76
C THR A 25 -11.43 5.92 -14.68
N GLU A 26 -11.08 5.22 -15.77
CA GLU A 26 -9.79 4.57 -15.92
C GLU A 26 -8.71 5.60 -15.55
N VAL A 27 -8.17 5.47 -14.33
CA VAL A 27 -6.98 6.19 -13.94
C VAL A 27 -5.92 5.62 -14.87
N ALA A 28 -5.40 6.46 -15.76
CA ALA A 28 -4.43 6.04 -16.76
C ALA A 28 -3.34 5.22 -16.06
N ALA A 29 -3.28 3.93 -16.35
CA ALA A 29 -2.31 3.06 -15.74
C ALA A 29 -0.91 3.55 -16.11
N VAL A 30 -0.03 3.68 -15.11
CA VAL A 30 1.39 3.92 -15.37
C VAL A 30 1.89 2.74 -16.18
N LYS A 31 2.42 3.00 -17.38
CA LYS A 31 2.95 1.94 -18.23
C LYS A 31 4.40 1.66 -17.85
N ASN A 32 4.76 0.40 -17.61
CA ASN A 32 6.17 0.03 -17.42
C ASN A 32 7.02 0.33 -18.67
N GLY A 33 8.34 0.15 -18.58
CA GLY A 33 9.27 0.30 -19.72
C GLY A 33 8.91 -0.54 -20.96
N GLY A 34 8.08 -1.59 -20.79
CA GLY A 34 7.54 -2.43 -21.86
C GLY A 34 6.13 -2.08 -22.36
N GLY A 35 5.49 -1.01 -21.85
CA GLY A 35 4.18 -0.55 -22.30
C GLY A 35 2.96 -1.24 -21.66
N PHE A 36 3.15 -2.03 -20.60
CA PHE A 36 2.07 -2.71 -19.88
C PHE A 36 1.55 -1.88 -18.71
N ASP A 37 0.23 -1.93 -18.49
CA ASP A 37 -0.47 -1.26 -17.40
C ASP A 37 0.00 -1.78 -16.03
N CYS A 38 0.37 -0.87 -15.13
CA CYS A 38 0.78 -1.16 -13.76
C CYS A 38 -0.19 -0.60 -12.72
N ASP A 39 -0.21 -1.22 -11.53
CA ASP A 39 -0.85 -0.65 -10.35
C ASP A 39 -0.11 0.61 -9.89
N VAL A 40 -0.84 1.57 -9.35
CA VAL A 40 -0.32 2.91 -8.98
C VAL A 40 0.61 2.83 -7.77
N LEU A 41 0.42 1.87 -6.85
CA LEU A 41 1.40 1.57 -5.79
C LEU A 41 2.67 0.84 -6.30
N GLY A 42 2.76 0.61 -7.61
CA GLY A 42 3.92 0.05 -8.31
C GLY A 42 3.55 -1.07 -9.28
N CYS A 43 4.30 -1.18 -10.37
CA CYS A 43 4.24 -2.34 -11.26
C CYS A 43 4.47 -3.64 -10.48
N SER A 44 3.48 -4.54 -10.45
CA SER A 44 3.51 -5.76 -9.64
C SER A 44 3.61 -5.47 -8.14
N SER A 45 2.76 -4.57 -7.63
CA SER A 45 2.64 -4.35 -6.20
C SER A 45 2.29 -5.68 -5.50
N ASN A 46 3.05 -6.07 -4.47
CA ASN A 46 2.57 -7.09 -3.54
C ASN A 46 1.49 -6.45 -2.66
N SER A 47 0.47 -5.82 -3.22
CA SER A 47 -0.67 -5.29 -2.47
C SER A 47 -1.59 -6.43 -2.05
N ALA A 48 -2.35 -6.23 -0.97
CA ALA A 48 -3.34 -7.22 -0.56
C ALA A 48 -4.40 -7.36 -1.66
N TRP A 49 -4.82 -8.60 -1.91
CA TRP A 49 -5.65 -8.93 -3.05
C TRP A 49 -6.74 -9.94 -2.69
N LEU A 50 -7.99 -9.62 -3.04
CA LEU A 50 -9.18 -10.48 -3.01
C LEU A 50 -9.79 -10.44 -4.41
N GLY A 51 -9.28 -11.28 -5.31
CA GLY A 51 -9.58 -11.24 -6.74
C GLY A 51 -11.05 -10.98 -7.07
N PRO A 52 -11.35 -9.95 -7.91
CA PRO A 52 -10.45 -9.10 -8.69
C PRO A 52 -9.90 -7.85 -7.97
N PHE A 53 -10.18 -7.66 -6.69
CA PHE A 53 -9.94 -6.40 -5.98
C PHE A 53 -8.59 -6.38 -5.29
N GLU A 54 -7.78 -5.36 -5.56
CA GLU A 54 -6.63 -5.01 -4.72
C GLU A 54 -7.05 -3.99 -3.69
N PHE A 55 -6.46 -4.04 -2.51
CA PHE A 55 -6.80 -3.15 -1.40
C PHE A 55 -5.63 -3.05 -0.44
N HIS A 56 -5.65 -2.06 0.44
CA HIS A 56 -4.62 -1.90 1.46
C HIS A 56 -5.16 -1.48 2.81
N GLU A 57 -6.43 -1.11 2.92
CA GLU A 57 -7.04 -0.69 4.17
C GLU A 57 -8.46 -1.27 4.35
N LEU A 58 -8.84 -1.46 5.62
CA LEU A 58 -10.18 -1.84 6.05
C LEU A 58 -10.55 -1.06 7.32
N ASP A 59 -11.85 -0.94 7.58
CA ASP A 59 -12.42 -0.31 8.76
C ASP A 59 -12.69 -1.37 9.86
N GLU A 60 -12.09 -1.17 11.04
CA GLU A 60 -12.23 -2.12 12.16
C GLU A 60 -13.65 -2.17 12.73
N THR A 61 -14.43 -1.09 12.55
CA THR A 61 -15.80 -1.00 13.07
C THR A 61 -16.82 -1.78 12.24
N ARG A 62 -16.42 -2.30 11.07
CA ARG A 62 -17.28 -3.04 10.13
C ARG A 62 -18.42 -2.20 9.56
N GLN A 63 -18.35 -0.88 9.69
CA GLN A 63 -19.42 0.03 9.26
C GLN A 63 -19.17 0.53 7.84
N GLN A 64 -17.92 0.82 7.52
CA GLN A 64 -17.53 1.51 6.30
C GLN A 64 -16.85 0.56 5.31
N ALA A 65 -17.19 0.72 4.04
CA ALA A 65 -16.44 0.12 2.95
C ALA A 65 -15.27 1.03 2.57
N ASN A 66 -14.12 0.45 2.25
CA ASN A 66 -12.96 1.19 1.75
C ASN A 66 -13.22 1.76 0.35
N LEU A 67 -12.21 2.42 -0.26
CA LEU A 67 -12.34 3.01 -1.60
C LEU A 67 -12.63 1.96 -2.69
N GLU A 68 -12.20 0.71 -2.48
CA GLU A 68 -12.49 -0.40 -3.38
C GLU A 68 -13.85 -1.08 -3.11
N GLY A 69 -14.65 -0.53 -2.20
CA GLY A 69 -15.99 -1.04 -1.86
C GLY A 69 -15.98 -2.30 -0.99
N LEU A 70 -14.86 -2.60 -0.33
CA LEU A 70 -14.68 -3.76 0.55
C LEU A 70 -14.91 -3.40 2.01
N ARG A 71 -15.63 -4.26 2.74
CA ARG A 71 -15.94 -4.09 4.16
C ARG A 71 -15.86 -5.40 4.93
N ILE A 72 -15.32 -5.36 6.14
CA ILE A 72 -15.35 -6.51 7.07
C ILE A 72 -16.79 -6.74 7.54
N THR A 73 -17.24 -7.99 7.53
CA THR A 73 -18.57 -8.35 8.08
C THR A 73 -18.48 -9.27 9.28
N SER A 74 -17.43 -10.09 9.39
CA SER A 74 -17.18 -10.89 10.59
C SER A 74 -15.70 -11.24 10.76
N PHE A 75 -15.30 -11.56 11.99
CA PHE A 75 -13.99 -12.11 12.30
C PHE A 75 -14.17 -13.25 13.30
N LYS A 76 -14.02 -14.49 12.85
CA LYS A 76 -14.39 -15.67 13.63
C LYS A 76 -13.19 -16.52 13.99
N LYS A 77 -13.23 -17.10 15.19
CA LYS A 77 -12.32 -18.16 15.63
C LYS A 77 -13.14 -19.24 16.33
N ASN A 78 -13.02 -20.49 15.86
CA ASN A 78 -13.75 -21.63 16.38
C ASN A 78 -15.28 -21.39 16.45
N GLY A 79 -15.83 -20.73 15.42
CA GLY A 79 -17.26 -20.39 15.32
C GLY A 79 -17.73 -19.18 16.14
N LEU A 80 -16.84 -18.57 16.93
CA LEU A 80 -17.14 -17.39 17.76
C LEU A 80 -16.68 -16.13 17.04
N ASP A 81 -17.54 -15.11 16.95
CA ASP A 81 -17.21 -13.81 16.34
C ASP A 81 -16.55 -12.86 17.36
N TYR A 82 -15.53 -12.13 16.92
CA TYR A 82 -14.71 -11.21 17.71
C TYR A 82 -14.60 -9.86 16.99
N GLU A 83 -14.65 -8.76 17.73
CA GLU A 83 -14.31 -7.43 17.22
C GLU A 83 -12.83 -7.38 16.84
N VAL A 84 -12.55 -6.85 15.65
CA VAL A 84 -11.18 -6.58 15.21
C VAL A 84 -10.75 -5.28 15.89
N ASP A 85 -9.56 -5.28 16.47
CA ASP A 85 -8.91 -4.08 17.01
C ASP A 85 -7.46 -4.09 16.55
N VAL A 86 -7.06 -3.05 15.81
CA VAL A 86 -5.67 -2.86 15.41
C VAL A 86 -5.11 -1.65 16.14
N THR A 87 -4.32 -1.89 17.17
CA THR A 87 -3.68 -0.81 17.92
C THR A 87 -2.19 -0.78 17.60
N ASN A 88 -1.69 0.36 17.10
CA ASN A 88 -0.34 0.50 16.57
C ASN A 88 -0.10 -0.54 15.46
N ALA A 89 0.85 -1.47 15.65
CA ALA A 89 1.17 -2.54 14.71
C ALA A 89 0.78 -3.93 15.27
N SER A 90 -0.23 -4.00 16.14
CA SER A 90 -0.71 -5.25 16.73
C SER A 90 -2.19 -5.45 16.41
N LEU A 91 -2.47 -6.55 15.71
CA LEU A 91 -3.82 -7.04 15.49
C LEU A 91 -4.26 -7.86 16.70
N VAL A 92 -5.43 -7.51 17.22
CA VAL A 92 -6.07 -8.19 18.33
C VAL A 92 -7.53 -8.46 17.97
N ALA A 93 -8.05 -9.61 18.40
CA ALA A 93 -9.48 -9.90 18.29
C ALA A 93 -10.09 -9.94 19.69
N ARG A 94 -11.08 -9.08 19.96
CA ARG A 94 -11.71 -8.91 21.27
C ARG A 94 -13.14 -9.40 21.28
N ARG A 95 -13.55 -9.98 22.39
CA ARG A 95 -14.94 -10.39 22.60
C ARG A 95 -15.27 -10.26 24.08
N TYR A 96 -16.47 -9.80 24.40
CA TYR A 96 -16.99 -9.83 25.76
C TYR A 96 -18.02 -10.94 25.90
N TRP A 97 -17.88 -11.76 26.94
CA TRP A 97 -18.87 -12.77 27.30
C TRP A 97 -19.15 -12.71 28.79
N MET A 98 -20.41 -12.43 29.15
CA MET A 98 -20.84 -12.27 30.55
C MET A 98 -19.95 -11.29 31.35
N GLY A 99 -19.51 -10.20 30.71
CA GLY A 99 -18.63 -9.18 31.30
C GLY A 99 -17.15 -9.56 31.37
N ILE A 100 -16.77 -10.76 30.91
CA ILE A 100 -15.37 -11.22 30.87
C ILE A 100 -14.79 -10.91 29.48
N PRO A 101 -13.67 -10.17 29.38
CA PRO A 101 -12.98 -9.95 28.11
C PRO A 101 -12.20 -11.18 27.69
N PHE A 102 -12.38 -11.58 26.44
CA PHE A 102 -11.61 -12.60 25.74
C PHE A 102 -10.83 -11.91 24.62
N THR A 103 -9.53 -12.15 24.61
CA THR A 103 -8.60 -11.48 23.69
C THR A 103 -7.75 -12.53 23.00
N LEU A 104 -7.71 -12.48 21.67
CA LEU A 104 -6.80 -13.25 20.83
C LEU A 104 -5.75 -12.32 20.24
N SER A 105 -4.49 -12.73 20.25
CA SER A 105 -3.38 -12.00 19.66
C SER A 105 -2.26 -12.96 19.23
N GLY A 106 -1.37 -12.48 18.36
CA GLY A 106 -0.25 -13.25 17.82
C GLY A 106 -0.67 -14.62 17.30
N ALA A 107 0.06 -15.67 17.69
CA ALA A 107 -0.21 -17.05 17.27
C ALA A 107 -1.64 -17.55 17.58
N ASN A 108 -2.35 -16.98 18.57
CA ASN A 108 -3.73 -17.37 18.87
C ASN A 108 -4.73 -16.95 17.80
N LEU A 109 -4.34 -16.04 16.90
CA LEU A 109 -5.14 -15.64 15.73
C LEU A 109 -5.03 -16.64 14.58
N VAL A 110 -4.02 -17.50 14.54
CA VAL A 110 -3.87 -18.53 13.49
C VAL A 110 -5.09 -19.45 13.49
N GLY A 111 -5.69 -19.67 12.33
CA GLY A 111 -6.95 -20.40 12.12
C GLY A 111 -8.21 -19.56 12.37
N SER A 112 -8.09 -18.25 12.54
CA SER A 112 -9.24 -17.33 12.48
C SER A 112 -9.60 -17.03 11.02
N THR A 113 -10.85 -16.67 10.78
CA THR A 113 -11.35 -16.24 9.48
C THR A 113 -11.94 -14.84 9.55
N MET A 114 -11.53 -13.96 8.64
CA MET A 114 -12.11 -12.63 8.44
C MET A 114 -12.97 -12.66 7.17
N THR A 115 -14.26 -12.39 7.31
CA THR A 115 -15.16 -12.27 6.16
C THR A 115 -15.18 -10.84 5.67
N VAL A 116 -14.96 -10.66 4.38
CA VAL A 116 -14.99 -9.36 3.68
C VAL A 116 -16.05 -9.43 2.59
N GLN A 117 -16.87 -8.39 2.48
CA GLN A 117 -17.89 -8.26 1.43
C GLN A 117 -17.66 -7.01 0.60
N GLY A 118 -17.98 -7.10 -0.69
CA GLY A 118 -17.96 -5.98 -1.62
C GLY A 118 -18.47 -6.42 -2.99
N HIS A 119 -19.12 -5.52 -3.72
CA HIS A 119 -19.61 -5.77 -5.09
C HIS A 119 -20.49 -7.03 -5.24
N GLY A 120 -21.32 -7.33 -4.21
CA GLY A 120 -22.19 -8.50 -4.20
C GLY A 120 -21.46 -9.84 -3.99
N ARG A 121 -20.16 -9.82 -3.63
CA ARG A 121 -19.33 -10.99 -3.38
C ARG A 121 -18.96 -11.09 -1.91
N THR A 122 -18.71 -12.33 -1.46
CA THR A 122 -18.22 -12.64 -0.12
C THR A 122 -16.90 -13.39 -0.22
N PHE A 123 -15.90 -12.85 0.46
CA PHE A 123 -14.55 -13.41 0.56
C PHE A 123 -14.28 -13.81 2.00
N GLU A 124 -13.60 -14.93 2.21
CA GLU A 124 -13.09 -15.34 3.51
C GLU A 124 -11.57 -15.35 3.51
N ILE A 125 -10.97 -14.55 4.38
CA ILE A 125 -9.53 -14.50 4.64
C ILE A 125 -9.20 -15.37 5.85
N LEU A 126 -8.44 -16.44 5.64
CA LEU A 126 -7.92 -17.34 6.65
C LEU A 126 -6.51 -16.94 7.08
N PHE A 127 -6.31 -16.83 8.40
CA PHE A 127 -5.00 -16.65 9.03
C PHE A 127 -4.30 -18.00 9.13
N LEU A 128 -3.22 -18.22 8.39
CA LEU A 128 -2.56 -19.53 8.31
C LEU A 128 -1.33 -19.68 9.22
N ALA A 129 -0.52 -18.63 9.31
CA ALA A 129 0.70 -18.64 10.11
C ALA A 129 0.91 -17.28 10.77
N HIS A 130 1.75 -17.26 11.80
CA HIS A 130 2.13 -16.06 12.55
C HIS A 130 3.64 -16.02 12.67
N PHE A 131 4.19 -14.82 12.51
CA PHE A 131 5.62 -14.54 12.63
C PHE A 131 5.82 -13.25 13.43
N LEU A 132 7.03 -13.10 13.97
CA LEU A 132 7.49 -11.85 14.54
C LEU A 132 8.55 -11.24 13.62
N GLN A 133 8.22 -10.14 12.97
CA GLN A 133 9.14 -9.46 12.06
C GLN A 133 9.92 -8.36 12.80
N PRO A 134 11.26 -8.47 12.91
CA PRO A 134 12.06 -7.43 13.52
C PRO A 134 12.07 -6.18 12.64
N LEU A 135 11.85 -5.02 13.25
CA LEU A 135 11.94 -3.74 12.54
C LEU A 135 13.36 -3.54 11.96
N TRP A 136 13.45 -2.95 10.77
CA TRP A 136 14.72 -2.83 10.05
C TRP A 136 15.58 -1.70 10.57
N GLN A 137 14.97 -0.62 11.05
CA GLN A 137 15.65 0.53 11.65
C GLN A 137 15.65 0.44 13.16
N GLU A 138 16.73 0.95 13.76
CA GLU A 138 16.96 0.91 15.21
C GLU A 138 16.88 -0.52 15.78
N LYS A 139 17.48 -1.50 15.07
CA LYS A 139 17.49 -2.93 15.46
C LYS A 139 17.94 -3.17 16.91
N GLN A 140 18.79 -2.29 17.43
CA GLN A 140 19.26 -2.32 18.83
C GLN A 140 18.12 -2.24 19.85
N LEU A 141 16.94 -1.73 19.46
CA LEU A 141 15.75 -1.70 20.31
C LEU A 141 15.08 -3.08 20.44
N GLY A 142 15.45 -4.07 19.61
CA GLY A 142 14.90 -5.44 19.67
C GLY A 142 13.40 -5.52 19.45
N GLN A 143 12.80 -4.53 18.78
CA GLN A 143 11.36 -4.44 18.54
C GLN A 143 10.96 -5.21 17.29
N SER A 144 9.84 -5.93 17.40
CA SER A 144 9.22 -6.68 16.30
C SER A 144 7.73 -6.34 16.19
N VAL A 145 7.17 -6.62 15.01
CA VAL A 145 5.73 -6.52 14.72
C VAL A 145 5.15 -7.90 14.41
N ASP A 146 3.87 -8.08 14.71
CA ASP A 146 3.13 -9.28 14.31
C ASP A 146 2.94 -9.29 12.80
N ALA A 147 3.28 -10.42 12.16
CA ALA A 147 3.02 -10.67 10.76
C ALA A 147 2.28 -12.00 10.56
N PHE A 148 1.48 -12.09 9.50
CA PHE A 148 0.63 -13.24 9.25
C PHE A 148 0.66 -13.66 7.79
N ASP A 149 0.76 -14.97 7.53
CA ASP A 149 0.42 -15.51 6.21
C ASP A 149 -1.10 -15.63 6.10
N LEU A 150 -1.65 -15.01 5.07
CA LEU A 150 -3.09 -14.94 4.85
C LEU A 150 -3.46 -15.60 3.52
N ARG A 151 -4.56 -16.36 3.52
CA ARG A 151 -5.15 -16.91 2.30
C ARG A 151 -6.61 -16.51 2.18
N TRP A 152 -7.09 -16.27 0.98
CA TRP A 152 -8.50 -15.99 0.74
C TRP A 152 -9.13 -16.99 -0.23
N TYR A 153 -10.46 -17.09 -0.18
CA TYR A 153 -11.28 -17.69 -1.23
C TYR A 153 -12.63 -16.98 -1.31
N GLU A 154 -13.30 -17.09 -2.45
CA GLU A 154 -14.66 -16.57 -2.65
C GLU A 154 -15.67 -17.69 -2.39
N GLU A 155 -16.65 -17.42 -1.53
CA GLU A 155 -17.62 -18.41 -1.05
C GLU A 155 -18.50 -18.96 -2.21
N ALA A 156 -18.90 -18.08 -3.13
CA ALA A 156 -19.79 -18.43 -4.23
C ALA A 156 -19.14 -19.33 -5.29
N THR A 157 -17.83 -19.20 -5.50
CA THR A 157 -17.10 -19.91 -6.56
C THR A 157 -16.38 -21.16 -6.04
N GLY A 158 -16.20 -21.29 -4.72
CA GLY A 158 -15.54 -22.46 -4.12
C GLY A 158 -14.09 -22.64 -4.57
N THR A 159 -13.42 -21.56 -4.98
CA THR A 159 -12.04 -21.61 -5.49
C THR A 159 -11.05 -22.09 -4.44
N ALA A 160 -9.96 -22.73 -4.90
CA ALA A 160 -8.83 -23.04 -4.04
C ALA A 160 -8.28 -21.77 -3.38
N ARG A 161 -7.89 -21.88 -2.10
CA ARG A 161 -7.36 -20.77 -1.30
C ARG A 161 -6.12 -20.13 -1.94
N GLN A 162 -6.19 -18.84 -2.25
CA GLN A 162 -5.12 -18.04 -2.84
C GLN A 162 -4.42 -17.17 -1.78
N PRO A 163 -3.14 -16.80 -1.94
CA PRO A 163 -2.49 -15.78 -1.12
C PRO A 163 -3.23 -14.44 -1.16
N VAL A 164 -3.38 -13.79 0.01
CA VAL A 164 -3.79 -12.36 0.04
C VAL A 164 -2.64 -11.49 -0.44
N CYS A 165 -1.42 -11.76 0.04
CA CYS A 165 -0.20 -11.13 -0.45
C CYS A 165 0.36 -11.96 -1.62
N LYS A 166 0.41 -11.37 -2.82
CA LYS A 166 1.00 -12.01 -4.00
C LYS A 166 2.49 -12.22 -3.77
N ASN A 167 3.05 -13.40 -4.06
CA ASN A 167 4.50 -13.59 -3.96
C ASN A 167 5.22 -12.51 -4.80
N PRO A 168 6.02 -11.60 -4.19
CA PRO A 168 6.71 -10.55 -4.93
C PRO A 168 7.64 -11.20 -5.98
N PRO A 169 7.75 -10.64 -7.19
CA PRO A 169 8.68 -11.16 -8.18
C PRO A 169 10.09 -11.16 -7.57
N GLN A 170 10.73 -12.33 -7.58
CA GLN A 170 12.04 -12.64 -6.97
C GLN A 170 12.07 -12.90 -5.45
N GLY A 171 10.93 -12.98 -4.75
CA GLY A 171 10.89 -13.41 -3.36
C GLY A 171 11.36 -14.84 -3.19
N LYS A 172 12.59 -15.06 -2.72
CA LYS A 172 13.01 -16.36 -2.17
C LYS A 172 12.56 -16.40 -0.72
N ASP A 173 11.90 -17.49 -0.31
CA ASP A 173 11.66 -17.77 1.10
C ASP A 173 13.02 -17.72 1.83
N GLY A 174 13.10 -16.96 2.92
CA GLY A 174 14.36 -16.71 3.63
C GLY A 174 15.20 -15.52 3.12
N ASP A 175 14.59 -14.53 2.45
CA ASP A 175 15.19 -13.19 2.34
C ASP A 175 15.61 -12.69 3.74
N PRO A 176 16.83 -12.14 3.94
CA PRO A 176 17.25 -11.65 5.25
C PRO A 176 16.32 -10.60 5.88
N LEU A 177 15.42 -9.98 5.11
CA LEU A 177 14.48 -8.96 5.59
C LEU A 177 13.09 -9.47 5.96
N TRP A 178 12.69 -10.65 5.47
CA TRP A 178 11.34 -11.21 5.67
C TRP A 178 11.40 -12.71 5.96
N THR A 179 10.56 -13.19 6.88
CA THR A 179 10.50 -14.63 7.15
C THR A 179 9.70 -15.36 6.07
N SER A 180 8.66 -14.71 5.55
CA SER A 180 7.83 -15.19 4.44
C SER A 180 7.57 -14.05 3.48
N ASN A 181 7.64 -14.32 2.17
CA ASN A 181 7.32 -13.34 1.13
C ASN A 181 5.78 -13.12 0.98
N MET A 182 4.97 -13.90 1.69
CA MET A 182 3.50 -13.85 1.69
C MET A 182 2.92 -13.27 2.98
N GLU A 183 3.77 -12.81 3.91
CA GLU A 183 3.28 -12.28 5.19
C GLU A 183 2.74 -10.86 5.05
N ALA A 184 1.73 -10.55 5.86
CA ALA A 184 1.14 -9.23 6.01
C ALA A 184 1.31 -8.73 7.44
N ILE A 185 1.66 -7.46 7.58
CA ILE A 185 1.59 -6.73 8.85
C ILE A 185 0.33 -5.86 8.86
N PHE A 186 -0.25 -5.67 10.04
CA PHE A 186 -1.44 -4.85 10.25
C PHE A 186 -1.08 -3.63 11.08
N TYR A 187 -1.48 -2.44 10.66
CA TYR A 187 -1.21 -1.25 11.45
C TYR A 187 -2.18 -0.07 11.27
N THR A 188 -2.35 0.73 12.33
CA THR A 188 -3.17 1.95 12.33
C THR A 188 -2.34 3.24 12.34
N GLY A 189 -3.03 4.37 12.22
CA GLY A 189 -2.46 5.70 12.42
C GLY A 189 -2.01 6.40 11.15
N ASP A 190 -1.67 5.69 10.08
CA ASP A 190 -1.41 6.29 8.77
C ASP A 190 -2.47 5.83 7.78
N ARG A 191 -2.82 6.68 6.82
CA ARG A 191 -3.64 6.32 5.67
C ARG A 191 -3.02 6.86 4.40
N TYR A 192 -3.24 6.13 3.31
CA TYR A 192 -2.61 6.41 2.03
C TYR A 192 -3.65 6.44 0.92
N ARG A 193 -3.50 7.40 0.01
CA ARG A 193 -4.24 7.43 -1.25
C ARG A 193 -3.37 6.77 -2.32
N ARG A 194 -3.86 5.66 -2.87
CA ARG A 194 -3.19 4.90 -3.92
C ARG A 194 -2.98 5.74 -5.18
N ASP A 195 -4.04 6.41 -5.65
CA ASP A 195 -4.05 7.05 -6.97
C ASP A 195 -3.10 8.25 -7.09
N THR A 196 -2.78 8.90 -5.97
CA THR A 196 -1.92 10.10 -5.93
C THR A 196 -0.62 9.88 -5.16
N LEU A 197 -0.43 8.69 -4.59
CA LEU A 197 0.69 8.35 -3.70
C LEU A 197 0.86 9.37 -2.57
N GLU A 198 -0.22 9.67 -1.86
CA GLU A 198 -0.26 10.64 -0.78
C GLU A 198 -0.52 10.00 0.58
N VAL A 199 0.17 10.50 1.61
CA VAL A 199 -0.15 10.26 3.01
C VAL A 199 -1.30 11.18 3.40
N ILE A 200 -2.50 10.64 3.60
CA ILE A 200 -3.71 11.41 3.90
C ILE A 200 -4.06 11.45 5.40
N ALA A 201 -3.40 10.62 6.21
CA ALA A 201 -3.42 10.70 7.66
C ALA A 201 -2.08 10.22 8.22
N SER A 202 -1.61 10.81 9.33
CA SER A 202 -0.33 10.45 9.96
C SER A 202 -0.40 10.23 11.47
N ASN A 203 -1.62 10.24 12.03
CA ASN A 203 -1.90 9.83 13.39
C ASN A 203 -3.30 9.19 13.53
N PRO A 204 -3.59 8.44 14.62
CA PRO A 204 -4.85 7.73 14.82
C PRO A 204 -6.08 8.63 14.84
N ARG A 205 -5.94 9.89 15.25
CA ARG A 205 -7.06 10.82 15.27
C ARG A 205 -7.52 11.18 13.86
N GLU A 206 -6.58 11.38 12.94
CA GLU A 206 -6.87 11.61 11.52
C GLU A 206 -7.27 10.33 10.81
N ALA A 207 -6.59 9.21 11.12
CA ALA A 207 -6.84 7.93 10.48
C ALA A 207 -8.20 7.34 10.87
N GLY A 208 -8.71 7.61 12.07
CA GLY A 208 -9.96 7.04 12.56
C GLY A 208 -9.86 5.52 12.74
N PRO A 209 -10.93 4.76 12.46
CA PRO A 209 -10.98 3.30 12.67
C PRO A 209 -10.30 2.47 11.57
N TRP A 210 -9.56 3.13 10.66
CA TRP A 210 -8.96 2.50 9.51
C TRP A 210 -7.60 1.90 9.87
N PHE A 211 -7.36 0.67 9.43
CA PHE A 211 -6.08 0.00 9.53
C PHE A 211 -5.59 -0.46 8.15
N ASN A 212 -4.28 -0.56 8.01
CA ASN A 212 -3.61 -1.02 6.80
C ASN A 212 -3.32 -2.52 6.89
N ILE A 213 -3.40 -3.19 5.73
CA ILE A 213 -2.85 -4.52 5.49
C ILE A 213 -1.67 -4.35 4.56
N ALA A 214 -0.48 -4.45 5.12
CA ALA A 214 0.77 -4.19 4.42
C ALA A 214 1.52 -5.51 4.18
N CYS A 215 1.44 -5.98 2.96
CA CYS A 215 2.09 -7.20 2.50
C CYS A 215 3.60 -7.04 2.31
N ALA A 216 4.36 -8.11 2.56
CA ALA A 216 5.82 -8.12 2.50
C ALA A 216 6.38 -7.56 1.19
N GLY A 217 7.36 -6.66 1.26
CA GLY A 217 7.96 -6.05 0.08
C GLY A 217 7.14 -4.94 -0.60
N ASN A 218 5.86 -4.76 -0.25
CA ASN A 218 5.07 -3.58 -0.64
C ASN A 218 5.62 -2.31 0.05
N VAL A 219 5.37 -1.15 -0.56
CA VAL A 219 5.74 0.16 0.00
C VAL A 219 5.20 0.38 1.40
N LEU A 220 3.95 0.01 1.70
CA LEU A 220 3.35 0.22 3.01
C LEU A 220 4.03 -0.61 4.11
N ALA A 221 4.49 -1.82 3.76
CA ALA A 221 5.25 -2.66 4.65
C ALA A 221 6.64 -2.08 4.87
N LYS A 222 7.33 -1.64 3.80
CA LYS A 222 8.64 -0.98 3.90
C LYS A 222 8.58 0.28 4.78
N LEU A 223 7.52 1.10 4.67
CA LEU A 223 7.33 2.28 5.52
C LEU A 223 7.26 1.88 6.99
N ALA A 224 6.42 0.91 7.34
CA ALA A 224 6.28 0.44 8.71
C ALA A 224 7.59 -0.19 9.23
N MET A 225 8.23 -1.05 8.45
CA MET A 225 9.47 -1.73 8.87
C MET A 225 10.65 -0.76 9.06
N ASN A 226 10.64 0.38 8.36
CA ASN A 226 11.62 1.47 8.54
C ASN A 226 11.14 2.59 9.47
N ARG A 227 10.10 2.37 10.29
CA ARG A 227 9.61 3.35 11.28
C ARG A 227 9.10 4.67 10.68
N HIS A 228 8.69 4.64 9.42
CA HIS A 228 8.03 5.74 8.72
C HIS A 228 6.50 5.60 8.78
N THR A 229 5.99 5.11 9.92
CA THR A 229 4.55 5.14 10.26
C THR A 229 4.39 5.52 11.73
N HIS A 230 3.21 5.99 12.09
CA HIS A 230 2.81 6.25 13.46
C HIS A 230 2.92 4.98 14.31
N ALA A 231 2.43 3.85 13.78
CA ALA A 231 2.34 2.58 14.49
C ALA A 231 3.70 1.99 14.90
N THR A 232 4.73 2.16 14.08
CA THR A 232 6.06 1.58 14.33
C THR A 232 7.11 2.61 14.72
N ARG A 233 6.69 3.84 15.05
CA ARG A 233 7.60 4.94 15.42
C ARG A 233 8.55 4.51 16.54
N GLY A 234 9.82 4.85 16.38
CA GLY A 234 10.83 4.72 17.42
C GLY A 234 10.89 5.97 18.30
N PRO A 235 11.97 6.13 19.10
CA PRO A 235 12.29 7.38 19.77
C PRO A 235 12.42 8.55 18.78
N THR A 236 12.97 8.26 17.58
CA THR A 236 13.00 9.21 16.47
C THR A 236 11.65 9.16 15.75
N VAL A 237 10.80 10.16 15.99
CA VAL A 237 9.45 10.23 15.41
C VAL A 237 9.50 10.94 14.06
N THR A 238 9.00 10.26 13.01
CA THR A 238 8.92 10.83 11.67
C THR A 238 7.72 11.78 11.52
N THR A 239 7.92 12.91 10.84
CA THR A 239 6.85 13.85 10.48
C THR A 239 6.08 13.40 9.24
N TRP A 240 4.93 14.02 8.97
CA TRP A 240 4.17 13.79 7.75
C TRP A 240 5.02 13.96 6.48
N GLN A 241 5.78 15.06 6.37
CA GLN A 241 6.64 15.34 5.21
C GLN A 241 7.65 14.22 4.97
N GLN A 242 8.19 13.65 6.04
CA GLN A 242 9.19 12.59 5.96
C GLN A 242 8.57 11.27 5.49
N ARG A 243 7.36 10.95 5.96
CA ARG A 243 6.62 9.77 5.51
C ARG A 243 6.19 9.92 4.05
N GLN A 244 5.75 11.11 3.64
CA GLN A 244 5.42 11.44 2.27
C GLN A 244 6.65 11.33 1.35
N ALA A 245 7.80 11.85 1.77
CA ALA A 245 9.05 11.72 1.03
C ALA A 245 9.47 10.26 0.88
N MET A 246 9.36 9.46 1.95
CA MET A 246 9.70 8.04 1.94
C MET A 246 8.77 7.23 1.04
N LEU A 247 7.46 7.54 1.04
CA LEU A 247 6.48 6.95 0.13
C LEU A 247 6.88 7.22 -1.33
N LYS A 248 7.07 8.50 -1.69
CA LYS A 248 7.47 8.91 -3.05
C LYS A 248 8.82 8.30 -3.46
N MET A 249 9.78 8.23 -2.55
CA MET A 249 11.09 7.60 -2.80
C MET A 249 10.95 6.09 -3.11
N TYR A 250 10.11 5.37 -2.36
CA TYR A 250 9.92 3.93 -2.57
C TYR A 250 9.18 3.60 -3.85
N THR A 251 8.21 4.42 -4.24
CA THR A 251 7.48 4.28 -5.49
C THR A 251 8.21 4.91 -6.67
N SER A 252 9.31 5.63 -6.42
CA SER A 252 9.99 6.48 -7.39
C SER A 252 9.02 7.47 -8.05
N ASP A 253 8.20 8.16 -7.25
CA ASP A 253 7.38 9.29 -7.71
C ASP A 253 8.27 10.54 -7.85
N VAL A 254 9.12 10.47 -8.86
CA VAL A 254 10.17 11.46 -9.14
C VAL A 254 9.55 12.84 -9.35
N CYS A 255 8.44 12.91 -10.10
CA CYS A 255 7.82 14.18 -10.48
C CYS A 255 6.85 14.72 -9.41
N GLY A 256 6.45 13.90 -8.44
CA GLY A 256 5.52 14.28 -7.37
C GLY A 256 4.05 14.15 -7.73
N THR A 257 3.74 13.47 -8.83
CA THR A 257 2.44 13.45 -9.50
C THR A 257 1.58 12.24 -9.14
N GLY A 258 2.13 11.30 -8.36
CA GLY A 258 1.49 10.01 -8.10
C GLY A 258 1.88 8.93 -9.12
N ASP A 259 2.82 9.20 -10.02
CA ASP A 259 3.31 8.22 -10.99
C ASP A 259 4.47 7.41 -10.39
N ALA A 260 4.37 6.09 -10.38
CA ALA A 260 5.43 5.22 -9.87
C ALA A 260 6.44 4.82 -10.96
N PHE A 261 7.65 5.39 -10.94
CA PHE A 261 8.73 5.05 -11.89
C PHE A 261 9.65 3.94 -11.35
N THR A 262 9.06 2.83 -10.95
CA THR A 262 9.82 1.69 -10.41
C THR A 262 9.19 0.36 -10.78
N VAL A 263 9.99 -0.70 -10.72
CA VAL A 263 9.55 -2.08 -10.94
C VAL A 263 9.80 -2.90 -9.68
N SER A 264 8.85 -3.76 -9.32
CA SER A 264 9.02 -4.69 -8.20
C SER A 264 10.26 -5.58 -8.38
N GLY A 265 11.03 -5.72 -7.32
CA GLY A 265 12.29 -6.47 -7.32
C GLY A 265 13.53 -5.61 -7.63
N THR A 266 13.37 -4.37 -8.10
CA THR A 266 14.50 -3.47 -8.32
C THR A 266 15.15 -3.07 -6.99
N PRO A 267 16.45 -3.35 -6.78
CA PRO A 267 17.16 -2.95 -5.57
C PRO A 267 17.12 -1.44 -5.38
N LEU A 268 16.89 -1.01 -4.14
CA LEU A 268 16.90 0.40 -3.76
C LEU A 268 17.83 0.60 -2.57
N LYS A 269 18.74 1.56 -2.70
CA LYS A 269 19.55 2.05 -1.59
C LYS A 269 19.19 3.49 -1.26
N TRP A 270 19.10 3.77 0.02
CA TRP A 270 18.74 5.08 0.51
C TRP A 270 19.40 5.39 1.85
N GLU A 271 19.56 6.68 2.10
CA GLU A 271 19.93 7.25 3.39
C GLU A 271 18.99 8.40 3.74
N SER A 272 18.85 8.68 5.02
CA SER A 272 18.13 9.84 5.54
C SER A 272 19.08 10.81 6.18
N LYS A 273 18.65 12.07 6.30
CA LYS A 273 19.43 13.10 7.00
C LYS A 273 19.65 12.83 8.50
N TRP A 274 18.99 11.83 9.07
CA TRP A 274 19.14 11.42 10.47
C TRP A 274 20.00 10.17 10.64
N GLY A 275 20.63 9.68 9.57
CA GLY A 275 21.53 8.53 9.62
C GLY A 275 20.82 7.18 9.64
N TRP A 276 19.51 7.12 9.37
CA TRP A 276 18.87 5.87 8.95
C TRP A 276 19.22 5.60 7.49
N GLU A 277 19.55 4.35 7.20
CA GLU A 277 19.99 3.94 5.88
C GLU A 277 19.56 2.50 5.59
N SER A 278 19.44 2.17 4.30
CA SER A 278 19.51 0.78 3.85
C SER A 278 20.98 0.32 3.86
N PRO A 279 21.27 -0.95 4.14
CA PRO A 279 22.65 -1.44 4.11
C PRO A 279 23.29 -1.33 2.72
N THR A 280 24.58 -0.97 2.68
CA THR A 280 25.49 -0.83 1.50
C THR A 280 25.53 0.58 0.88
N TYR A 281 26.73 1.16 0.79
CA TYR A 281 27.01 2.50 0.27
C TYR A 281 27.28 2.49 -1.25
N TYR A 282 26.72 3.47 -1.96
CA TYR A 282 27.10 3.87 -3.31
C TYR A 282 27.60 5.31 -3.26
N ALA A 283 28.50 5.69 -4.16
CA ALA A 283 29.18 6.99 -4.08
C ALA A 283 28.40 8.16 -4.71
N THR A 284 27.37 7.89 -5.53
CA THR A 284 26.62 8.95 -6.23
C THR A 284 25.11 8.87 -5.98
N PRO A 285 24.48 9.96 -5.53
CA PRO A 285 23.04 10.02 -5.39
C PRO A 285 22.33 9.86 -6.74
N GLU A 286 21.34 8.97 -6.76
CA GLU A 286 20.34 8.88 -7.81
C GLU A 286 19.38 10.07 -7.71
N ALA A 287 18.87 10.36 -6.52
CA ALA A 287 17.92 11.44 -6.30
C ALA A 287 17.93 11.89 -4.83
N LEU A 288 17.60 13.17 -4.62
CA LEU A 288 17.29 13.72 -3.30
C LEU A 288 15.80 13.94 -3.19
N TRP A 289 15.20 13.61 -2.05
CA TRP A 289 13.74 13.54 -1.91
C TRP A 289 13.22 14.45 -0.81
N ASN A 290 12.10 15.11 -1.11
CA ASN A 290 11.24 15.76 -0.14
C ASN A 290 9.79 15.26 -0.29
N GLU A 291 8.85 15.86 0.44
CA GLU A 291 7.43 15.53 0.40
C GLU A 291 6.78 15.77 -0.98
N GLU A 292 7.41 16.59 -1.82
CA GLU A 292 6.91 16.96 -3.15
C GLU A 292 7.45 16.04 -4.25
N GLY A 293 8.41 15.17 -3.98
CA GLY A 293 9.06 14.29 -4.98
C GLY A 293 10.58 14.45 -5.00
N ALA A 294 11.19 14.20 -6.15
CA ALA A 294 12.64 14.37 -6.32
C ALA A 294 13.01 15.85 -6.48
N LEU A 295 13.99 16.31 -5.71
CA LEU A 295 14.59 17.65 -5.82
C LEU A 295 15.65 17.71 -6.93
N CYS A 296 16.27 16.58 -7.22
CA CYS A 296 17.25 16.38 -8.29
C CYS A 296 17.15 14.94 -8.77
N LEU A 297 17.64 14.69 -10.00
CA LEU A 297 17.77 13.34 -10.55
C LEU A 297 19.13 13.21 -11.24
N GLY A 298 19.95 12.28 -10.76
CA GLY A 298 21.16 11.79 -11.40
C GLY A 298 20.84 10.62 -12.35
N THR A 299 21.55 9.51 -12.19
CA THR A 299 21.26 8.29 -12.96
C THR A 299 20.15 7.49 -12.29
N HIS A 300 19.00 7.34 -12.95
CA HIS A 300 17.92 6.51 -12.42
C HIS A 300 18.33 5.04 -12.35
N ARG A 301 17.88 4.32 -11.31
CA ARG A 301 18.24 2.91 -11.08
C ARG A 301 17.82 1.93 -12.20
N LEU A 302 16.88 2.34 -13.06
CA LEU A 302 16.44 1.56 -14.22
C LEU A 302 17.13 1.97 -15.53
N ASN A 303 18.00 2.99 -15.52
CA ASN A 303 18.69 3.44 -16.73
C ASN A 303 19.49 2.30 -17.39
N LYS A 304 19.36 2.18 -18.72
CA LYS A 304 19.97 1.14 -19.56
C LYS A 304 19.58 -0.30 -19.20
N THR A 305 18.51 -0.48 -18.42
CA THR A 305 17.90 -1.79 -18.19
C THR A 305 16.77 -2.04 -19.20
N PRO A 306 16.26 -3.28 -19.34
CA PRO A 306 15.05 -3.52 -20.13
C PRO A 306 13.82 -2.73 -19.67
N ASP A 307 13.81 -2.27 -18.41
CA ASP A 307 12.74 -1.49 -17.81
C ASP A 307 13.11 0.01 -17.70
N ASP A 308 13.98 0.53 -18.58
CA ASP A 308 14.37 1.94 -18.56
C ASP A 308 13.13 2.87 -18.63
N MET A 309 13.08 3.83 -17.70
CA MET A 309 11.98 4.78 -17.54
C MET A 309 12.39 6.24 -17.72
N ASP A 310 13.62 6.53 -18.18
CA ASP A 310 14.14 7.90 -18.25
C ASP A 310 13.27 8.82 -19.13
N SER A 311 12.78 8.29 -20.27
CA SER A 311 11.90 9.03 -21.18
C SER A 311 10.51 9.31 -20.54
N GLN A 312 9.99 8.34 -19.81
CA GLN A 312 8.72 8.41 -19.10
C GLN A 312 8.80 9.45 -17.97
N ILE A 313 9.89 9.42 -17.20
CA ILE A 313 10.17 10.41 -16.14
C ILE A 313 10.26 11.81 -16.75
N ALA A 314 11.05 12.00 -17.81
CA ALA A 314 11.20 13.30 -18.46
C ALA A 314 9.85 13.84 -18.98
N THR A 315 9.04 12.97 -19.58
CA THR A 315 7.71 13.32 -20.09
C THR A 315 6.74 13.71 -18.97
N ALA A 316 6.67 12.91 -17.90
CA ALA A 316 5.78 13.17 -16.77
C ALA A 316 6.15 14.47 -16.03
N CYS A 317 7.43 14.70 -15.79
CA CYS A 317 7.90 15.91 -15.12
C CYS A 317 7.66 17.16 -15.98
N ALA A 318 7.90 17.08 -17.30
CA ALA A 318 7.59 18.17 -18.22
C ALA A 318 6.09 18.50 -18.27
N ALA A 319 5.22 17.49 -18.18
CA ALA A 319 3.76 17.68 -18.18
C ALA A 319 3.26 18.53 -16.99
N VAL A 320 3.99 18.52 -15.87
CA VAL A 320 3.70 19.35 -14.69
C VAL A 320 4.62 20.56 -14.53
N GLY A 321 5.40 20.90 -15.56
CA GLY A 321 6.29 22.05 -15.55
C GLY A 321 7.47 21.92 -14.57
N ARG A 322 7.85 20.69 -14.20
CA ARG A 322 8.97 20.41 -13.30
C ARG A 322 10.21 20.07 -14.12
N THR A 323 11.30 20.79 -13.87
CA THR A 323 12.62 20.48 -14.42
C THR A 323 13.50 20.01 -13.27
N LEU A 324 14.10 18.82 -13.42
CA LEU A 324 14.99 18.24 -12.41
C LEU A 324 16.43 18.46 -12.84
N GLU A 325 17.17 19.18 -12.01
CA GLU A 325 18.60 19.35 -12.19
C GLU A 325 19.36 18.09 -11.77
N PRO A 326 20.58 17.86 -12.30
CA PRO A 326 21.45 16.80 -11.83
C PRO A 326 21.76 16.92 -10.33
N CYS A 327 21.86 15.80 -9.64
CA CYS A 327 22.19 15.83 -8.20
C CYS A 327 23.61 16.35 -7.91
N SER A 328 24.51 16.38 -8.90
CA SER A 328 25.85 16.97 -8.77
C SER A 328 25.83 18.50 -8.60
N SER A 329 24.77 19.17 -9.07
CA SER A 329 24.58 20.61 -8.86
C SER A 329 23.89 20.95 -7.54
N TYR A 330 23.41 19.94 -6.81
CA TYR A 330 22.65 20.16 -5.59
C TYR A 330 23.58 20.30 -4.38
N VAL A 331 23.52 21.45 -3.72
CA VAL A 331 24.21 21.67 -2.43
C VAL A 331 23.35 21.04 -1.34
N PRO A 332 23.90 20.25 -0.40
CA PRO A 332 23.14 19.63 0.70
C PRO A 332 22.29 20.68 1.43
N SER A 333 20.99 20.69 1.11
CA SER A 333 20.03 21.66 1.62
C SER A 333 19.32 21.09 2.85
N THR A 334 18.73 21.95 3.67
CA THR A 334 17.84 21.54 4.76
C THR A 334 16.51 20.94 4.29
N THR A 335 16.15 21.08 3.00
CA THR A 335 14.86 20.67 2.44
C THR A 335 14.79 19.19 2.07
N ALA A 336 15.90 18.57 1.69
CA ALA A 336 15.95 17.12 1.44
C ALA A 336 15.81 16.34 2.76
N TYR A 337 15.00 15.28 2.76
CA TYR A 337 14.87 14.34 3.88
C TYR A 337 15.64 13.04 3.63
N LEU A 338 15.69 12.60 2.38
CA LEU A 338 16.24 11.33 1.95
C LEU A 338 17.10 11.50 0.70
N ALA A 339 18.06 10.61 0.52
CA ALA A 339 18.80 10.44 -0.71
C ALA A 339 18.69 8.98 -1.14
N THR A 340 18.41 8.72 -2.42
CA THR A 340 18.59 7.39 -3.01
C THR A 340 19.88 7.35 -3.77
N HIS A 341 20.41 6.13 -3.93
CA HIS A 341 21.63 5.89 -4.66
C HIS A 341 21.44 4.77 -5.67
N SER A 342 21.81 5.03 -6.92
CA SER A 342 21.72 4.03 -7.98
C SER A 342 22.95 3.13 -7.97
N ALA A 343 22.75 1.84 -8.22
CA ALA A 343 23.83 0.91 -8.52
C ALA A 343 24.37 1.05 -9.95
N ALA A 344 23.83 1.97 -10.76
CA ALA A 344 23.99 2.00 -12.21
C ALA A 344 25.48 2.04 -12.60
N ALA A 345 25.90 0.92 -13.18
CA ALA A 345 27.19 0.55 -13.77
C ALA A 345 28.41 1.39 -13.36
N VAL A 346 29.23 0.84 -12.46
CA VAL A 346 30.68 0.91 -12.70
C VAL A 346 30.87 0.23 -14.05
N ASP A 347 31.24 0.99 -15.08
CA ASP A 347 31.68 0.42 -16.37
C ASP A 347 32.68 -0.72 -16.10
N PRO A 348 32.59 -1.87 -16.79
CA PRO A 348 33.56 -2.95 -16.63
C PRO A 348 34.99 -2.54 -16.92
#